data_AF-A0A2Z6MFW6-F1
#
_entry.id   AF-A0A2Z6MFW6-F1
#
_cell.length_a   1.000
_cell.length_b   1.000
_cell.length_c   1.000
_cell.angle_alpha   90.00
_cell.angle_beta   90.00
_cell.angle_gamma   90.00
#
_symmetry.space_group_name_H-M   'P 1'
#
loop_
_entity.id
_entity.type
_entity.pdbx_description
1 polymer ?
#
loop_
_entity_poly.entity_id
_entity_poly.type
_entity_poly.pdbx_seq_one_letter_code
_entity_poly.pdbx_strand_id
1 'polypeptide(L)'
;MPVVVIGTGLGPETANCFPITCAPDGVNHEEFFYECKPPCAHFVTKDYGHMDMLDDDINSLLKCMCKNGTAPKDFMRRTLGGLVVAFLKAYLYNQWEDFQAILKDPNLAPAKLEDPVFYP
;
A
#
# COMPACT_ATOMS: atom_id res chain seq x y z
N MET A 1 -18.09 0.26 8.41
CA MET A 1 -16.85 0.88 8.95
C MET A 1 -16.00 1.19 7.74
N PRO A 2 -15.51 2.43 7.60
CA PRO A 2 -14.63 2.78 6.49
C PRO A 2 -13.35 1.92 6.51
N VAL A 3 -12.94 1.42 5.35
CA VAL A 3 -11.70 0.63 5.20
C VAL A 3 -10.81 1.26 4.12
N VAL A 4 -9.50 1.32 4.38
CA VAL A 4 -8.50 1.56 3.34
C VAL A 4 -7.53 0.38 3.33
N VAL A 5 -7.38 -0.24 2.17
CA VAL A 5 -6.43 -1.33 1.93
C VAL A 5 -5.28 -0.75 1.12
N ILE A 6 -4.05 -0.88 1.63
CA ILE A 6 -2.84 -0.40 0.95
C ILE A 6 -1.95 -1.60 0.66
N GLY A 7 -1.92 -2.00 -0.60
CA GLY A 7 -1.18 -3.13 -1.13
C GLY A 7 0.18 -2.75 -1.72
N THR A 8 0.93 -3.77 -2.13
CA THR A 8 2.28 -3.64 -2.71
C THR A 8 2.39 -4.53 -3.95
N GLY A 9 2.93 -4.02 -5.05
CA GLY A 9 2.93 -4.76 -6.33
C GLY A 9 3.90 -5.94 -6.40
N LEU A 10 4.93 -6.01 -5.53
CA LEU A 10 5.91 -7.10 -5.51
C LEU A 10 5.54 -8.27 -4.59
N GLY A 11 4.35 -8.24 -3.98
CA GLY A 11 3.86 -9.30 -3.09
C GLY A 11 3.83 -10.71 -3.72
N PRO A 12 3.40 -10.85 -4.99
CA PRO A 12 3.41 -12.12 -5.72
C PRO A 12 4.80 -12.60 -6.18
N GLU A 13 5.86 -11.79 -6.02
CA GLU A 13 7.20 -12.17 -6.43
C GLU A 13 7.96 -12.92 -5.33
N THR A 14 8.76 -13.91 -5.72
CA THR A 14 9.63 -14.64 -4.79
C THR A 14 10.86 -13.81 -4.42
N ALA A 15 11.27 -13.88 -3.15
CA ALA A 15 12.52 -13.29 -2.68
C ALA A 15 13.74 -14.19 -2.99
N ASN A 16 14.95 -13.62 -2.96
CA ASN A 16 16.18 -14.38 -3.20
C ASN A 16 16.53 -15.34 -2.05
N CYS A 17 16.15 -15.02 -0.81
CA CYS A 17 16.51 -15.81 0.37
C CYS A 17 15.45 -16.83 0.78
N PHE A 18 14.21 -16.68 0.31
CA PHE A 18 13.11 -17.60 0.59
C PHE A 18 12.27 -17.78 -0.69
N PRO A 19 12.06 -19.02 -1.17
CA PRO A 19 11.29 -19.30 -2.39
C PRO A 19 9.78 -19.26 -2.13
N ILE A 20 9.32 -18.30 -1.33
CA ILE A 20 7.92 -18.10 -0.95
C ILE A 20 7.54 -16.66 -1.28
N THR A 21 6.36 -16.49 -1.86
CA THR A 21 5.74 -15.19 -2.14
C THR A 21 5.05 -14.68 -0.88
N CYS A 22 5.23 -13.42 -0.51
CA CYS A 22 4.64 -12.88 0.73
C CYS A 22 3.15 -12.57 0.61
N ALA A 23 2.66 -12.29 -0.60
CA ALA A 23 1.23 -12.10 -0.89
C ALA A 23 0.91 -12.65 -2.30
N PRO A 24 0.78 -13.97 -2.44
CA PRO A 24 0.48 -14.60 -3.72
C PRO A 24 -0.90 -14.20 -4.27
N ASP A 25 -1.05 -14.20 -5.59
CA ASP A 25 -2.32 -13.97 -6.28
C ASP A 25 -3.41 -14.92 -5.78
N GLY A 26 -4.65 -14.42 -5.63
CA GLY A 26 -5.78 -15.20 -5.13
C GLY A 26 -5.93 -15.21 -3.60
N VAL A 27 -4.95 -14.69 -2.86
CA VAL A 27 -4.97 -14.60 -1.38
C VAL A 27 -4.29 -13.32 -0.87
N ASN A 28 -4.27 -12.26 -1.68
CA ASN A 28 -3.56 -11.03 -1.37
C ASN A 28 -4.51 -9.89 -0.98
N HIS A 29 -4.00 -8.65 -1.01
CA HIS A 29 -4.76 -7.46 -0.63
C HIS A 29 -5.94 -7.16 -1.56
N GLU A 30 -5.91 -7.62 -2.81
CA GLU A 30 -7.02 -7.47 -3.76
C GLU A 30 -8.22 -8.28 -3.29
N GLU A 31 -8.04 -9.56 -2.97
CA GLU A 31 -9.11 -10.40 -2.43
C GLU A 31 -9.64 -9.83 -1.12
N PHE A 32 -8.75 -9.38 -0.23
CA PHE A 32 -9.16 -8.73 1.02
C PHE A 32 -10.00 -7.47 0.76
N PHE A 33 -9.64 -6.65 -0.23
CA PHE A 33 -10.41 -5.47 -0.60
C PHE A 33 -11.80 -5.81 -1.15
N TYR A 34 -11.92 -6.83 -2.00
CA TYR A 34 -13.22 -7.23 -2.55
C TYR A 34 -14.16 -7.86 -1.51
N GLU A 35 -13.62 -8.36 -0.40
CA GLU A 35 -14.42 -8.81 0.75
C GLU A 35 -14.89 -7.66 1.66
N CYS A 36 -14.34 -6.45 1.50
CA CYS A 36 -14.73 -5.29 2.29
C CYS A 36 -16.12 -4.76 1.88
N LYS A 37 -16.95 -4.41 2.87
CA LYS A 37 -18.20 -3.66 2.64
C LYS A 37 -17.90 -2.16 2.51
N PRO A 38 -18.57 -1.44 1.60
CA PRO A 38 -18.41 0.02 1.50
C PRO A 38 -18.74 0.77 2.80
N PRO A 39 -18.11 1.93 3.07
CA PRO A 39 -17.09 2.54 2.23
C PRO A 39 -15.72 1.84 2.31
N CYS A 40 -15.09 1.58 1.18
CA CYS A 40 -13.75 1.00 1.11
C CYS A 40 -12.92 1.57 -0.05
N ALA A 41 -11.62 1.71 0.18
CA ALA A 41 -10.65 2.15 -0.83
C ALA A 41 -9.46 1.20 -0.93
N HIS A 42 -8.87 1.10 -2.12
CA HIS A 42 -7.70 0.29 -2.39
C HIS A 42 -6.65 1.09 -3.16
N PHE A 43 -5.43 1.05 -2.65
CA PHE A 43 -4.24 1.65 -3.26
C PHE A 43 -3.14 0.60 -3.35
N VAL A 44 -2.36 0.62 -4.42
CA VAL A 44 -1.22 -0.30 -4.60
C VAL A 44 0.04 0.48 -4.91
N THR A 45 1.09 0.31 -4.12
CA THR A 45 2.43 0.84 -4.42
C THR A 45 3.17 -0.15 -5.32
N LYS A 46 3.10 0.09 -6.63
CA LYS A 46 3.47 -0.87 -7.67
C LYS A 46 4.88 -1.43 -7.53
N ASP A 47 5.84 -0.55 -7.31
CA ASP A 47 7.27 -0.87 -7.41
C ASP A 47 7.88 -1.29 -6.05
N TYR A 48 7.05 -1.63 -5.07
CA TYR A 48 7.45 -1.93 -3.69
C TYR A 48 6.96 -3.29 -3.23
N GLY A 49 7.61 -3.83 -2.20
CA GLY A 49 7.20 -5.05 -1.51
C GLY A 49 6.92 -4.85 -0.03
N HIS A 50 6.47 -5.93 0.62
CA HIS A 50 5.94 -5.89 1.99
C HIS A 50 6.90 -5.26 3.02
N MET A 51 8.21 -5.51 2.89
CA MET A 51 9.21 -5.01 3.86
C MET A 51 9.74 -3.60 3.53
N ASP A 52 9.25 -2.94 2.47
CA ASP A 52 9.63 -1.58 2.13
C ASP A 52 8.90 -0.53 2.96
N MET A 53 7.79 -0.91 3.62
CA MET A 53 7.06 -0.03 4.54
C MET A 53 7.75 0.15 5.89
N LEU A 54 8.61 -0.79 6.29
CA LEU A 54 9.24 -0.82 7.60
C LEU A 54 10.45 0.11 7.66
N ASP A 55 10.81 0.56 8.86
CA ASP A 55 12.03 1.35 9.11
C ASP A 55 13.32 0.55 8.87
N ASP A 56 14.45 1.25 8.76
CA ASP A 56 15.72 0.64 8.35
C ASP A 56 16.43 -0.16 9.46
N ASP A 57 16.04 0.02 10.71
CA ASP A 57 16.60 -0.61 11.91
C ASP A 57 16.03 -2.02 12.19
N ILE A 58 15.30 -2.61 11.24
CA ILE A 58 14.86 -4.00 11.31
C ILE A 58 15.99 -5.01 11.03
N ASN A 59 15.87 -6.20 11.62
CA ASN A 59 16.80 -7.31 11.41
C ASN A 59 16.98 -7.63 9.91
N SER A 60 18.23 -7.78 9.46
CA SER A 60 18.58 -8.06 8.06
C SER A 60 17.96 -9.35 7.51
N LEU A 61 17.71 -10.34 8.38
CA LEU A 61 17.02 -11.58 8.00
C LEU A 61 15.56 -11.35 7.62
N LEU A 62 14.89 -10.37 8.25
CA LEU A 62 13.51 -10.02 7.89
C LEU A 62 13.47 -9.28 6.55
N LYS A 63 14.50 -8.49 6.25
CA LYS A 63 14.59 -7.72 4.99
C LYS A 63 14.61 -8.61 3.75
N CYS A 64 15.05 -9.86 3.84
CA CYS A 64 15.19 -10.75 2.68
C CYS A 64 14.05 -11.77 2.52
N MET A 65 13.05 -11.76 3.40
CA MET A 65 11.92 -12.70 3.34
C MET A 65 10.97 -12.43 2.18
N CYS A 66 10.77 -11.16 1.84
CA CYS A 66 9.90 -10.72 0.75
C CYS A 66 10.71 -10.06 -0.35
N LYS A 67 10.21 -10.09 -1.58
CA LYS A 67 10.78 -9.28 -2.65
C LYS A 67 10.68 -7.80 -2.25
N ASN A 68 11.77 -7.05 -2.39
CA ASN A 68 11.81 -5.61 -2.17
C ASN A 68 11.90 -4.88 -3.51
N GLY A 69 11.42 -3.65 -3.50
CA GLY A 69 11.60 -2.70 -4.59
C GLY A 69 13.03 -2.19 -4.71
N THR A 70 13.32 -1.57 -5.86
CA THR A 70 14.60 -0.88 -6.09
C THR A 70 14.52 0.62 -5.81
N ALA A 71 13.31 1.16 -5.68
CA ALA A 71 13.09 2.57 -5.39
C ALA A 71 13.36 2.88 -3.89
N PRO A 72 13.68 4.14 -3.54
CA PRO A 72 13.92 4.52 -2.14
C PRO A 72 12.72 4.20 -1.24
N LYS A 73 12.97 3.57 -0.09
CA LYS A 73 11.93 3.23 0.91
C LYS A 73 11.23 4.47 1.47
N ASP A 74 11.92 5.61 1.53
CA ASP A 74 11.34 6.89 1.96
C ASP A 74 10.07 7.24 1.18
N PHE A 75 10.05 7.01 -0.14
CA PHE A 75 8.88 7.32 -0.96
C PHE A 75 7.69 6.43 -0.61
N MET A 76 7.92 5.14 -0.36
CA MET A 76 6.88 4.21 0.13
C MET A 76 6.35 4.64 1.49
N ARG A 77 7.24 4.90 2.47
CA ARG A 77 6.87 5.32 3.83
C ARG A 77 6.06 6.62 3.84
N ARG A 78 6.49 7.63 3.06
CA ARG A 78 5.78 8.91 2.94
C ARG A 78 4.43 8.77 2.23
N THR A 79 4.34 7.91 1.22
CA THR A 79 3.07 7.60 0.54
C THR A 79 2.08 6.95 1.49
N LEU A 80 2.52 5.91 2.22
CA LEU A 80 1.72 5.26 3.26
C LEU A 80 1.23 6.24 4.32
N GLY A 81 2.13 7.05 4.88
CA GLY A 81 1.79 8.06 5.87
C GLY A 81 0.77 9.07 5.34
N GLY A 82 0.97 9.54 4.11
CA GLY A 82 0.03 10.45 3.43
C GLY A 82 -1.36 9.84 3.24
N LEU A 83 -1.44 8.61 2.72
CA LEU A 83 -2.70 7.89 2.52
C LEU A 83 -3.46 7.68 3.84
N VAL A 84 -2.77 7.23 4.88
CA VAL A 84 -3.36 7.01 6.22
C VAL A 84 -3.89 8.33 6.79
N VAL A 85 -3.11 9.41 6.73
CA VAL A 85 -3.54 10.72 7.25
C VAL A 85 -4.71 11.27 6.45
N ALA A 86 -4.68 11.21 5.12
CA ALA A 86 -5.76 11.68 4.26
C ALA A 86 -7.07 10.91 4.51
N PHE A 87 -6.99 9.58 4.64
CA PHE A 87 -8.14 8.74 4.95
C PHE A 87 -8.73 9.05 6.34
N LEU A 88 -7.88 9.16 7.37
CA LEU A 88 -8.34 9.51 8.72
C LEU A 88 -8.94 10.91 8.78
N LYS A 89 -8.38 11.90 8.07
CA LYS A 89 -8.95 13.24 7.95
C LYS A 89 -10.33 13.23 7.32
N ALA A 90 -10.52 12.47 6.24
CA ALA A 90 -11.80 12.35 5.55
C ALA A 90 -12.88 11.79 6.49
N TYR A 91 -12.61 10.69 7.18
CA TYR A 91 -13.65 10.00 7.97
C TYR A 91 -13.80 10.49 9.42
N LEU A 92 -12.75 11.02 10.05
CA LEU A 92 -12.82 11.49 11.44
C LEU A 92 -13.11 13.00 11.56
N TYR A 93 -12.65 13.79 10.59
CA TYR A 93 -12.77 15.25 10.62
C TYR A 93 -13.59 15.83 9.47
N ASN A 94 -14.15 14.99 8.59
CA ASN A 94 -14.89 15.39 7.40
C ASN A 94 -14.08 16.31 6.46
N GLN A 95 -12.76 16.12 6.43
CA GLN A 95 -11.81 16.85 5.57
C GLN A 95 -11.38 15.96 4.42
N TRP A 96 -12.09 16.06 3.30
CA TRP A 96 -11.98 15.14 2.17
C TRP A 96 -10.99 15.57 1.09
N GLU A 97 -10.46 16.78 1.18
CA GLU A 97 -9.71 17.45 0.12
C GLU A 97 -8.48 16.64 -0.29
N ASP A 98 -7.66 16.25 0.69
CA ASP A 98 -6.44 15.47 0.48
C ASP A 98 -6.75 14.09 -0.12
N PHE A 99 -7.79 13.42 0.40
CA PHE A 99 -8.15 12.07 -0.04
C PHE A 99 -8.70 12.06 -1.47
N GLN A 100 -9.59 13.00 -1.80
CA GLN A 100 -10.14 13.17 -3.15
C GLN A 100 -9.06 13.58 -4.16
N ALA A 101 -8.08 14.40 -3.74
CA ALA A 101 -6.97 14.78 -4.59
C ALA A 101 -6.13 13.56 -5.01
N ILE A 102 -5.80 12.66 -4.06
CA ILE A 102 -5.02 11.45 -4.36
C ILE A 102 -5.82 10.45 -5.20
N LEU A 103 -7.13 10.30 -4.96
CA LEU A 103 -8.00 9.46 -5.79
C LEU A 103 -8.05 9.95 -7.24
N LYS A 104 -8.06 11.27 -7.45
CA LYS A 104 -8.12 11.89 -8.78
C LYS A 104 -6.77 11.89 -9.50
N ASP A 105 -5.68 12.12 -8.77
CA ASP A 105 -4.32 12.14 -9.29
C ASP A 105 -3.38 11.35 -8.37
N PRO A 106 -3.22 10.04 -8.63
CA PRO A 106 -2.35 9.18 -7.84
C PRO A 106 -0.86 9.58 -7.94
N ASN A 107 -0.46 10.38 -8.94
CA ASN A 107 0.91 10.84 -9.10
C ASN A 107 1.33 11.91 -8.08
N LEU A 108 0.38 12.41 -7.27
CA LEU A 108 0.68 13.25 -6.11
C LEU A 108 1.48 12.51 -5.03
N ALA A 109 1.38 11.18 -5.00
CA ALA A 109 2.13 10.36 -4.07
C ALA A 109 3.62 10.27 -4.48
N PRO A 110 4.56 10.26 -3.49
CA PRO A 110 5.98 10.04 -3.78
C PRO A 110 6.27 8.67 -4.43
N ALA A 111 5.56 7.62 -4.03
CA ALA A 111 5.64 6.30 -4.63
C ALA A 111 4.65 6.20 -5.78
N LYS A 112 5.00 5.44 -6.81
CA LYS A 112 4.10 5.14 -7.91
C LYS A 112 2.92 4.30 -7.43
N LEU A 113 1.74 4.90 -7.48
CA LEU A 113 0.47 4.23 -7.21
C LEU A 113 -0.11 3.67 -8.52
N GLU A 114 -0.75 2.52 -8.44
CA GLU A 114 -1.69 2.08 -9.48
C GLU A 114 -3.00 2.87 -9.39
N ASP A 115 -3.89 2.70 -10.36
CA ASP A 115 -5.18 3.38 -10.39
C ASP A 115 -6.01 2.98 -9.16
N PRO A 116 -6.34 3.92 -8.27
CA PRO A 116 -6.99 3.59 -7.01
C PRO A 116 -8.47 3.25 -7.24
N VAL A 117 -8.97 2.32 -6.43
CA VAL A 117 -10.38 1.94 -6.42
C VAL A 117 -11.04 2.48 -5.16
N PHE A 118 -12.18 3.13 -5.30
CA PHE A 118 -12.95 3.64 -4.16
C PHE A 118 -14.43 3.35 -4.33
N TYR A 119 -15.01 2.67 -3.34
CA TYR A 119 -16.44 2.46 -3.20
C TYR A 119 -16.94 3.28 -1.99
N PRO A 120 -17.76 4.33 -2.20
CA PRO A 120 -18.27 5.18 -1.13
C PRO A 120 -19.35 4.51 -0.27
#